data_AF-A0A8S3TU62-F1
#
_entry.id   AF-A0A8S3TU62-F1
#
_cell.length_a   1.000
_cell.length_b   1.000
_cell.length_c   1.000
_cell.angle_alpha   90.00
_cell.angle_beta   90.00
_cell.angle_gamma   90.00
#
_symmetry.space_group_name_H-M   'P 1'
#
loop_
_entity.id
_entity.type
_entity.pdbx_description
1 polymer ?
#
loop_
_entity_poly.entity_id
_entity_poly.type
_entity_poly.pdbx_seq_one_letter_code
_entity_poly.pdbx_strand_id
1 'polypeptide(L)'
;MAGTRAPKQWSLSKVETITSFEAWRQNLQYTLSLDQNFAAFLVDGFTWLKKTNANPLRGIADDGEAVAEANRRTAAQKCTHLDLMLGQIANYCPIISRNTIIKNSTSINSIWQSIRLHYGFQSTGGHFLDFNSIFLEPNERPEDLFQRLASFIEDNMLRAGGNIHHHGEVPEADEELLPSLENLIVLTWLRLINRDLPNLVNQRYGTE
;
A
#
# COMPACT_ATOMS: atom_id res chain seq x y z
N MET A 1 0.39 32.83 8.28
CA MET A 1 0.28 31.72 7.31
C MET A 1 -0.85 30.82 7.76
N ALA A 2 -1.90 30.65 6.96
CA ALA A 2 -2.98 29.72 7.30
C ALA A 2 -2.38 28.31 7.30
N GLY A 3 -2.30 27.68 8.48
CA GLY A 3 -1.78 26.33 8.61
C GLY A 3 -2.62 25.39 7.75
N THR A 4 -1.96 24.63 6.88
CA THR A 4 -2.58 23.61 6.04
C THR A 4 -3.30 22.62 6.93
N ARG A 5 -4.63 22.76 7.07
CA ARG A 5 -5.41 21.96 8.00
C ARG A 5 -5.40 20.52 7.52
N ALA A 6 -4.97 19.59 8.38
CA ALA A 6 -5.02 18.17 8.05
C ALA A 6 -6.44 17.77 7.66
N PRO A 7 -6.62 16.97 6.58
CA PRO A 7 -7.95 16.52 6.19
C PRO A 7 -8.55 15.68 7.32
N LYS A 8 -9.89 15.75 7.48
CA LYS A 8 -10.61 15.10 8.58
C LYS A 8 -10.29 13.60 8.61
N GLN A 9 -9.77 13.11 9.72
CA GLN A 9 -9.51 11.68 9.94
C GLN A 9 -10.83 10.94 10.22
N TRP A 10 -10.88 9.66 9.83
CA TRP A 10 -11.98 8.76 10.13
C TRP A 10 -11.46 7.38 10.52
N SER A 11 -12.31 6.60 11.20
CA SER A 11 -11.99 5.21 11.54
C SER A 11 -12.48 4.28 10.44
N LEU A 12 -11.71 3.23 10.16
CA LEU A 12 -12.12 2.17 9.25
C LEU A 12 -13.35 1.43 9.77
N SER A 13 -14.26 1.09 8.86
CA SER A 13 -15.49 0.34 9.14
C SER A 13 -15.33 -1.15 8.83
N LYS A 14 -16.34 -1.97 9.11
CA LYS A 14 -16.28 -3.43 8.85
C LYS A 14 -16.17 -3.80 7.37
N VAL A 15 -16.58 -2.91 6.47
CA VAL A 15 -16.59 -3.14 5.03
C VAL A 15 -16.00 -1.91 4.36
N GLU A 16 -14.89 -2.11 3.66
CA GLU A 16 -14.20 -1.05 2.93
C GLU A 16 -13.95 -1.54 1.49
N THR A 17 -13.71 -0.61 0.56
CA THR A 17 -13.14 -0.95 -0.74
C THR A 17 -11.63 -0.69 -0.70
N ILE A 18 -10.88 -1.22 -1.68
CA ILE A 18 -9.45 -0.90 -1.78
C ILE A 18 -9.22 0.62 -1.88
N THR A 19 -10.03 1.32 -2.69
CA THR A 19 -9.97 2.78 -2.85
C THR A 19 -10.22 3.53 -1.53
N SER A 20 -11.24 3.14 -0.75
CA SER A 20 -11.53 3.81 0.52
C SER A 20 -10.45 3.55 1.57
N PHE A 21 -9.89 2.34 1.59
CA PHE A 21 -8.73 2.00 2.41
C PHE A 21 -7.47 2.78 2.02
N GLU A 22 -7.17 2.91 0.73
CA GLU A 22 -6.02 3.69 0.24
C GLU A 22 -6.13 5.17 0.62
N ALA A 23 -7.32 5.75 0.42
CA ALA A 23 -7.59 7.12 0.81
C ALA A 23 -7.43 7.32 2.33
N TRP A 24 -7.92 6.37 3.12
CA TRP A 24 -7.76 6.38 4.58
C TRP A 24 -6.28 6.29 4.98
N ARG A 25 -5.53 5.34 4.39
CA ARG A 25 -4.11 5.13 4.67
C ARG A 25 -3.31 6.39 4.37
N GLN A 26 -3.51 6.98 3.20
CA GLN A 26 -2.83 8.22 2.79
C GLN A 26 -3.17 9.38 3.73
N ASN A 27 -4.45 9.56 4.09
CA ASN A 27 -4.88 10.59 5.03
C ASN A 27 -4.23 10.43 6.42
N LEU A 28 -4.22 9.21 6.94
CA LEU A 28 -3.66 8.90 8.24
C LEU A 28 -2.14 9.11 8.23
N GLN A 29 -1.44 8.63 7.22
CA GLN A 29 0.00 8.79 7.09
C GLN A 29 0.41 10.27 6.95
N TYR A 30 -0.33 11.04 6.15
CA TYR A 30 -0.12 12.50 6.07
C TYR A 30 -0.33 13.17 7.43
N THR A 31 -1.40 12.83 8.15
CA THR A 31 -1.65 13.45 9.45
C THR A 31 -0.58 13.10 10.49
N LEU A 32 -0.11 11.85 10.50
CA LEU A 32 0.98 11.42 11.37
C LEU A 32 2.30 12.09 11.02
N SER A 33 2.58 12.34 9.74
CA SER A 33 3.84 12.97 9.30
C SER A 33 3.94 14.46 9.67
N LEU A 34 2.83 15.12 9.98
CA LEU A 34 2.82 16.49 10.50
C LEU A 34 3.45 16.59 11.90
N ASP A 35 3.47 15.50 12.68
CA ASP A 35 4.19 15.45 13.94
C ASP A 35 5.65 15.03 13.70
N GLN A 36 6.59 15.95 14.00
CA GLN A 36 8.03 15.71 13.86
C GLN A 36 8.51 14.53 14.70
N ASN A 37 7.81 14.18 15.78
CA ASN A 37 8.14 13.02 16.62
C ASN A 37 7.79 11.69 15.94
N PHE A 38 6.89 11.70 14.97
CA PHE A 38 6.45 10.50 14.25
C PHE A 38 7.08 10.36 12.87
N ALA A 39 7.42 11.49 12.22
CA ALA A 39 7.92 11.52 10.85
C ALA A 39 9.09 10.52 10.60
N ALA A 40 10.01 10.38 11.56
CA ALA A 40 11.14 9.45 11.45
C ALA A 40 10.73 7.97 11.35
N PHE A 41 9.59 7.59 11.92
CA PHE A 41 9.08 6.20 11.88
C PHE A 41 8.27 5.88 10.62
N LEU A 42 7.92 6.92 9.84
CA LEU A 42 7.13 6.80 8.61
C LEU A 42 7.99 6.74 7.35
N VAL A 43 9.32 6.92 7.49
CA VAL A 43 10.27 6.78 6.39
C VAL A 43 10.31 5.33 5.94
N ASP A 44 10.40 5.13 4.62
CA ASP A 44 10.48 3.78 4.07
C ASP A 44 11.72 3.04 4.56
N GLY A 45 11.56 1.74 4.81
CA GLY A 45 12.62 0.89 5.38
C GLY A 45 12.88 1.06 6.89
N PHE A 46 12.23 1.99 7.60
CA PHE A 46 12.37 2.06 9.06
C PHE A 46 11.70 0.86 9.74
N THR A 47 12.46 0.13 10.54
CA THR A 47 11.99 -1.08 11.24
C THR A 47 12.23 -1.03 12.74
N TRP A 48 11.39 -1.72 13.51
CA TRP A 48 11.52 -1.93 14.95
C TRP A 48 11.22 -3.38 15.34
N LEU A 49 11.62 -3.78 16.54
CA LEU A 49 11.31 -5.10 17.07
C LEU A 49 9.94 -5.14 17.77
N LYS A 50 9.39 -6.35 17.90
CA LYS A 50 8.17 -6.59 18.67
C LYS A 50 8.37 -6.15 20.12
N LYS A 51 7.32 -5.58 20.73
CA LYS A 51 7.35 -5.23 22.15
C LYS A 51 7.17 -6.47 23.01
N THR A 52 8.24 -6.86 23.70
CA THR A 52 8.25 -7.97 24.65
C THR A 52 8.89 -7.51 25.95
N ASN A 53 8.75 -8.31 27.02
CA ASN A 53 9.45 -8.02 28.28
C ASN A 53 10.98 -8.04 28.10
N ALA A 54 11.50 -8.84 27.17
CA ALA A 54 12.92 -8.90 26.83
C ALA A 54 13.39 -7.71 25.98
N ASN A 55 12.49 -7.12 25.18
CA ASN A 55 12.77 -6.00 24.28
C ASN A 55 11.78 -4.85 24.50
N PRO A 56 11.82 -4.17 25.67
CA PRO A 56 10.84 -3.13 26.00
C PRO A 56 10.98 -1.89 25.10
N LEU A 57 12.20 -1.62 24.60
CA LEU A 57 12.53 -0.48 23.72
C LEU A 57 12.51 -0.83 22.23
N ARG A 58 12.06 -2.05 21.86
CA ARG A 58 11.89 -2.46 20.45
C ARG A 58 13.16 -2.35 19.59
N GLY A 59 14.34 -2.49 20.20
CA GLY A 59 15.62 -2.35 19.50
C GLY A 59 15.94 -0.92 19.04
N ILE A 60 15.22 0.09 19.53
CA ILE A 60 15.49 1.50 19.22
C ILE A 60 16.71 1.97 20.02
N ALA A 61 17.62 2.66 19.34
CA ALA A 61 18.79 3.29 19.94
C ALA A 61 18.61 4.80 20.13
N ASP A 62 19.41 5.36 21.04
CA ASP A 62 19.55 6.81 21.24
C ASP A 62 20.01 7.49 19.94
N ASP A 63 19.68 8.77 19.78
CA ASP A 63 20.21 9.55 18.68
C ASP A 63 21.72 9.80 18.86
N GLY A 64 22.48 9.54 17.80
CA GLY A 64 23.92 9.75 17.78
C GLY A 64 24.32 11.20 17.54
N GLU A 65 25.62 11.43 17.38
CA GLU A 65 26.19 12.77 17.25
C GLU A 65 25.74 13.53 15.99
N ALA A 66 25.22 12.82 14.99
CA ALA A 66 24.67 13.37 13.75
C ALA A 66 23.42 14.25 13.99
N VAL A 67 22.74 14.10 15.12
CA VAL A 67 21.61 14.96 15.51
C VAL A 67 22.12 16.07 16.42
N ALA A 68 21.72 17.31 16.14
CA ALA A 68 22.04 18.46 16.97
C ALA A 68 21.62 18.22 18.42
N GLU A 69 22.47 18.58 19.39
CA GLU A 69 22.30 18.24 20.80
C GLU A 69 20.93 18.62 21.36
N ALA A 70 20.41 19.79 20.98
CA ALA A 70 19.10 20.28 21.38
C ALA A 70 17.90 19.41 20.92
N ASN A 71 18.10 18.56 19.91
CA ASN A 71 17.08 17.72 19.30
C ASN A 71 17.31 16.21 19.55
N ARG A 72 18.40 15.84 20.24
CA ARG A 72 18.72 14.44 20.52
C ARG A 72 17.66 13.84 21.42
N ARG A 73 17.19 12.65 21.06
CA ARG A 73 16.24 11.88 21.86
C ARG A 73 16.87 10.57 22.33
N THR A 74 16.48 10.16 23.52
CA THR A 74 16.84 8.83 24.03
C THR A 74 15.99 7.75 23.36
N ALA A 75 16.47 6.51 23.40
CA ALA A 75 15.77 5.31 22.98
C ALA A 75 14.39 5.21 23.67
N ALA A 76 14.31 5.58 24.95
CA ALA A 76 13.07 5.59 25.71
C ALA A 76 12.07 6.66 25.22
N GLN A 77 12.54 7.86 24.88
CA GLN A 77 11.71 8.92 24.30
C GLN A 77 11.20 8.51 22.91
N LYS A 78 12.09 7.99 22.06
CA LYS A 78 11.72 7.48 20.72
C LYS A 78 10.74 6.33 20.81
N CYS A 79 10.94 5.39 21.73
CA CYS A 79 9.99 4.29 21.95
C CYS A 79 8.62 4.80 22.43
N THR A 80 8.60 5.82 23.29
CA THR A 80 7.33 6.47 23.70
C THR A 80 6.62 7.11 22.52
N HIS A 81 7.34 7.83 21.65
CA HIS A 81 6.76 8.43 20.45
C HIS A 81 6.23 7.37 19.48
N LEU A 82 6.97 6.27 19.29
CA LEU A 82 6.49 5.13 18.49
C LEU A 82 5.20 4.54 19.09
N ASP A 83 5.16 4.31 20.40
CA ASP A 83 3.96 3.78 21.07
C ASP A 83 2.74 4.72 20.92
N LEU A 84 2.95 6.04 20.95
CA LEU A 84 1.90 7.04 20.69
C LEU A 84 1.40 6.96 19.24
N MET A 85 2.31 6.91 18.27
CA MET A 85 1.98 6.78 16.84
C MET A 85 1.17 5.50 16.58
N LEU A 86 1.65 4.35 17.08
CA LEU A 86 0.95 3.07 16.96
C LEU A 86 -0.40 3.09 17.67
N GLY A 87 -0.50 3.77 18.81
CA GLY A 87 -1.75 4.00 19.53
C GLY A 87 -2.77 4.80 18.72
N GLN A 88 -2.32 5.83 17.99
CA GLN A 88 -3.18 6.63 17.12
C GLN A 88 -3.68 5.81 15.93
N ILE A 89 -2.80 5.04 15.27
CA ILE A 89 -3.21 4.13 14.17
C ILE A 89 -4.27 3.14 14.67
N ALA A 90 -4.05 2.55 15.84
CA ALA A 90 -4.99 1.59 16.43
C ALA A 90 -6.35 2.22 16.81
N ASN A 91 -6.41 3.53 17.10
CA ASN A 91 -7.67 4.22 17.38
C ASN A 91 -8.51 4.41 16.10
N TYR A 92 -7.85 4.62 14.96
CA TYR A 92 -8.50 4.75 13.65
C TYR A 92 -8.67 3.42 12.91
N CYS A 93 -8.14 2.32 13.46
CA CYS A 93 -8.26 0.97 12.91
C CYS A 93 -8.82 -0.01 13.95
N PRO A 94 -10.12 0.06 14.28
CA PRO A 94 -10.74 -0.79 15.31
C PRO A 94 -10.99 -2.24 14.86
N ILE A 95 -10.80 -2.52 13.58
CA ILE A 95 -11.15 -3.77 12.90
C ILE A 95 -10.14 -4.90 13.09
N ILE A 96 -8.85 -4.57 13.28
CA ILE A 96 -7.83 -5.55 13.69
C ILE A 96 -7.45 -5.38 15.15
N SER A 97 -6.91 -6.45 15.75
CA SER A 97 -6.47 -6.43 17.13
C SER A 97 -5.45 -5.31 17.38
N ARG A 98 -5.71 -4.49 18.41
CA ARG A 98 -4.78 -3.46 18.87
C ARG A 98 -3.39 -4.03 19.18
N ASN A 99 -3.28 -5.27 19.64
CA ASN A 99 -1.99 -5.92 19.89
C ASN A 99 -1.23 -6.22 18.60
N THR A 100 -1.91 -6.48 17.49
CA THR A 100 -1.28 -6.63 16.17
C THR A 100 -0.55 -5.35 15.79
N ILE A 101 -1.21 -4.19 15.96
CA ILE A 101 -0.65 -2.88 15.63
C ILE A 101 0.43 -2.47 16.64
N ILE A 102 0.12 -2.54 17.93
CA ILE A 102 1.00 -1.98 18.96
C ILE A 102 2.14 -2.94 19.27
N LYS A 103 1.88 -4.22 19.59
CA LYS A 103 2.93 -5.12 20.12
C LYS A 103 3.66 -5.91 19.04
N ASN A 104 2.94 -6.38 18.03
CA ASN A 104 3.44 -7.40 17.11
C ASN A 104 4.00 -6.84 15.79
N SER A 105 3.67 -5.59 15.45
CA SER A 105 4.20 -4.93 14.26
C SER A 105 5.71 -4.70 14.38
N THR A 106 6.38 -4.69 13.22
CA THR A 106 7.83 -4.44 13.11
C THR A 106 8.17 -3.34 12.12
N SER A 107 7.17 -2.82 11.42
CA SER A 107 7.27 -1.67 10.51
C SER A 107 5.88 -1.10 10.23
N ILE A 108 5.82 0.10 9.68
CA ILE A 108 4.55 0.71 9.25
C ILE A 108 3.90 -0.13 8.14
N ASN A 109 4.71 -0.66 7.22
CA ASN A 109 4.25 -1.53 6.13
C ASN A 109 3.64 -2.83 6.67
N SER A 110 4.20 -3.42 7.74
CA SER A 110 3.61 -4.63 8.36
C SER A 110 2.19 -4.39 8.90
N ILE A 111 1.89 -3.16 9.33
CA ILE A 111 0.55 -2.77 9.81
C ILE A 111 -0.41 -2.65 8.63
N TRP A 112 0.00 -1.96 7.56
CA TRP A 112 -0.82 -1.83 6.35
C TRP A 112 -1.15 -3.18 5.74
N GLN A 113 -0.18 -4.09 5.67
CA GLN A 113 -0.42 -5.44 5.18
C GLN A 113 -1.38 -6.22 6.08
N SER A 114 -1.24 -6.11 7.41
CA SER A 114 -2.19 -6.75 8.34
C SER A 114 -3.63 -6.27 8.14
N ILE A 115 -3.83 -4.99 7.84
CA ILE A 115 -5.16 -4.41 7.57
C ILE A 115 -5.69 -4.88 6.21
N ARG A 116 -4.86 -4.87 5.16
CA ARG A 116 -5.25 -5.41 3.84
C ARG A 116 -5.68 -6.87 3.92
N LEU A 117 -4.91 -7.69 4.63
CA LEU A 117 -5.22 -9.10 4.85
C LEU A 117 -6.57 -9.29 5.55
N HIS A 118 -6.93 -8.43 6.51
CA HIS A 118 -8.23 -8.50 7.19
C HIS A 118 -9.41 -8.31 6.23
N TYR A 119 -9.30 -7.36 5.30
CA TYR A 119 -10.35 -7.12 4.30
C TYR A 119 -10.30 -8.06 3.11
N GLY A 120 -9.28 -8.91 3.02
CA GLY A 120 -9.02 -9.70 1.81
C GLY A 120 -8.60 -8.82 0.63
N PHE A 121 -8.11 -7.59 0.86
CA PHE A 121 -7.49 -6.75 -0.18
C PHE A 121 -6.10 -7.29 -0.55
N GLN A 122 -5.93 -8.60 -0.64
CA GLN A 122 -4.65 -9.18 -0.99
C GLN A 122 -4.19 -8.56 -2.30
N SER A 123 -3.14 -7.73 -2.20
CA SER A 123 -2.30 -7.43 -3.34
C SER A 123 -1.64 -8.73 -3.74
N THR A 124 -1.39 -8.88 -5.04
CA THR A 124 -0.71 -10.00 -5.71
C THR A 124 -1.65 -11.13 -6.15
N GLY A 125 -1.61 -11.43 -7.46
CA GLY A 125 -1.96 -12.66 -8.21
C GLY A 125 -3.22 -13.48 -7.92
N GLY A 126 -3.71 -13.58 -6.69
CA GLY A 126 -4.78 -14.48 -6.28
C GLY A 126 -6.16 -14.10 -6.81
N HIS A 127 -6.36 -12.81 -7.11
CA HIS A 127 -7.57 -12.29 -7.72
C HIS A 127 -7.49 -12.22 -9.24
N PHE A 128 -6.37 -12.62 -9.87
CA PHE A 128 -6.18 -12.42 -11.30
C PHE A 128 -7.27 -13.05 -12.17
N LEU A 129 -7.91 -14.14 -11.70
CA LEU A 129 -9.05 -14.76 -12.39
C LEU A 129 -10.27 -13.83 -12.49
N ASP A 130 -10.41 -12.87 -11.57
CA ASP A 130 -11.47 -11.85 -11.59
C ASP A 130 -11.30 -10.87 -12.75
N PHE A 131 -10.12 -10.83 -13.41
CA PHE A 131 -9.88 -10.06 -14.64
C PHE A 131 -10.88 -10.41 -15.74
N ASN A 132 -11.31 -11.68 -15.79
CA ASN A 132 -12.28 -12.16 -16.77
C ASN A 132 -13.67 -11.53 -16.61
N SER A 133 -13.95 -10.90 -15.46
CA SER A 133 -15.21 -10.21 -15.19
C SER A 133 -15.20 -8.74 -15.61
N ILE A 134 -14.08 -8.23 -16.15
CA ILE A 134 -13.99 -6.85 -16.65
C ILE A 134 -14.49 -6.80 -18.10
N PHE A 135 -15.54 -6.02 -18.35
CA PHE A 135 -16.08 -5.75 -19.68
C PHE A 135 -16.44 -4.26 -19.81
N LEU A 136 -16.65 -3.79 -21.06
CA LEU A 136 -17.10 -2.42 -21.33
C LEU A 136 -18.53 -2.23 -20.79
N GLU A 137 -18.69 -1.33 -19.83
CA GLU A 137 -19.99 -1.05 -19.21
C GLU A 137 -20.86 -0.15 -20.10
N PRO A 138 -22.20 -0.18 -19.96
CA PRO A 138 -23.08 0.71 -20.71
C PRO A 138 -22.77 2.19 -20.44
N ASN A 139 -22.51 2.97 -21.50
CA ASN A 139 -22.09 4.38 -21.46
C ASN A 139 -20.69 4.63 -20.89
N GLU A 140 -19.90 3.60 -20.68
CA GLU A 140 -18.49 3.76 -20.35
C GLU A 140 -17.69 4.16 -21.59
N ARG A 141 -16.71 5.05 -21.40
CA ARG A 141 -15.77 5.36 -22.47
C ARG A 141 -14.71 4.26 -22.60
N PRO A 142 -14.24 3.95 -23.82
CA PRO A 142 -13.13 3.02 -24.01
C PRO A 142 -11.90 3.36 -23.17
N GLU A 143 -11.58 4.64 -22.96
CA GLU A 143 -10.44 5.03 -22.14
C GLU A 143 -10.60 4.64 -20.66
N ASP A 144 -11.83 4.73 -20.11
CA ASP A 144 -12.11 4.34 -18.73
C ASP A 144 -11.94 2.82 -18.55
N LEU A 145 -12.36 2.03 -19.55
CA LEU A 145 -12.11 0.58 -19.58
C LEU A 145 -10.60 0.28 -19.59
N PHE A 146 -9.80 0.99 -20.38
CA PHE A 146 -8.35 0.82 -20.38
C PHE A 146 -7.75 1.08 -19.00
N GLN A 147 -8.16 2.17 -18.35
CA GLN A 147 -7.70 2.51 -16.99
C GLN A 147 -8.07 1.40 -15.99
N ARG A 148 -9.30 0.86 -16.04
CA ARG A 148 -9.70 -0.26 -15.18
C ARG A 148 -8.86 -1.51 -15.40
N LEU A 149 -8.57 -1.87 -16.65
CA LEU A 149 -7.71 -3.01 -16.98
C LEU A 149 -6.29 -2.81 -16.46
N ALA A 150 -5.71 -1.63 -16.69
CA ALA A 150 -4.37 -1.29 -16.23
C ALA A 150 -4.27 -1.31 -14.69
N SER A 151 -5.17 -0.62 -14.01
CA SER A 151 -5.21 -0.62 -12.53
C SER A 151 -5.40 -2.02 -11.96
N PHE A 152 -6.24 -2.85 -12.59
CA PHE A 152 -6.41 -4.23 -12.14
C PHE A 152 -5.11 -5.04 -12.25
N ILE A 153 -4.38 -4.92 -13.37
CA ILE A 153 -3.10 -5.60 -13.53
C ILE A 153 -2.10 -5.09 -12.49
N GLU A 154 -1.97 -3.77 -12.32
CA GLU A 154 -1.08 -3.15 -11.35
C GLU A 154 -1.36 -3.60 -9.91
N ASP A 155 -2.63 -3.75 -9.55
CA ASP A 155 -3.05 -4.25 -8.23
C ASP A 155 -2.70 -5.74 -8.00
N ASN A 156 -2.56 -6.50 -9.09
CA ASN A 156 -2.22 -7.92 -9.07
C ASN A 156 -0.72 -8.20 -9.31
N MET A 157 0.09 -7.21 -9.66
CA MET A 157 1.55 -7.35 -9.78
C MET A 157 2.17 -7.75 -8.44
N LEU A 158 3.20 -8.60 -8.49
CA LEU A 158 3.90 -9.10 -7.33
C LEU A 158 4.64 -7.96 -6.62
N ARG A 159 4.70 -8.02 -5.29
CA ARG A 159 5.41 -7.04 -4.47
C ARG A 159 6.48 -7.71 -3.62
N ALA A 160 7.60 -7.02 -3.42
CA ALA A 160 8.62 -7.43 -2.47
C ALA A 160 8.01 -7.54 -1.07
N GLY A 161 8.21 -8.68 -0.43
CA GLY A 161 7.61 -8.98 0.88
C GLY A 161 6.10 -9.26 0.86
N GLY A 162 5.50 -9.48 -0.33
CA GLY A 162 4.18 -10.08 -0.47
C GLY A 162 4.15 -11.56 -0.06
N ASN A 163 2.95 -12.13 0.10
CA ASN A 163 2.76 -13.54 0.47
C ASN A 163 2.72 -14.49 -0.74
N ILE A 164 2.75 -13.96 -1.96
CA ILE A 164 2.72 -14.75 -3.20
C ILE A 164 4.12 -14.85 -3.78
N HIS A 165 4.49 -16.08 -4.08
CA HIS A 165 5.81 -16.43 -4.59
C HIS A 165 5.68 -16.81 -6.06
N HIS A 166 6.64 -16.38 -6.88
CA HIS A 166 6.76 -16.81 -8.26
C HIS A 166 7.67 -18.04 -8.32
N HIS A 167 7.15 -19.20 -8.71
CA HIS A 167 7.91 -20.46 -8.70
C HIS A 167 8.56 -20.81 -7.35
N GLY A 168 7.93 -20.40 -6.24
CA GLY A 168 8.45 -20.62 -4.88
C GLY A 168 9.44 -19.55 -4.41
N GLU A 169 9.84 -18.65 -5.30
CA GLU A 169 10.75 -17.54 -5.00
C GLU A 169 9.97 -16.30 -4.57
N VAL A 170 10.47 -15.63 -3.52
CA VAL A 170 9.94 -14.35 -3.08
C VAL A 170 10.55 -13.27 -3.98
N PRO A 171 9.74 -12.37 -4.57
CA PRO A 171 10.26 -11.26 -5.36
C PRO A 171 11.26 -10.41 -4.56
N GLU A 172 12.44 -10.16 -5.12
CA GLU A 172 13.46 -9.30 -4.52
C GLU A 172 13.08 -7.81 -4.60
N ALA A 173 12.28 -7.44 -5.60
CA ALA A 173 11.77 -6.11 -5.85
C ALA A 173 10.28 -6.17 -6.20
N ASP A 174 9.60 -5.03 -6.12
CA ASP A 174 8.25 -4.89 -6.65
C ASP A 174 8.27 -5.11 -8.17
N GLU A 175 7.29 -5.86 -8.68
CA GLU A 175 7.12 -6.07 -10.10
C GLU A 175 6.69 -4.76 -10.77
N GLU A 176 7.30 -4.47 -11.92
CA GLU A 176 7.01 -3.30 -12.73
C GLU A 176 6.20 -3.70 -13.95
N LEU A 177 5.30 -2.80 -14.39
CA LEU A 177 4.53 -3.01 -15.60
C LEU A 177 5.44 -2.88 -16.83
N LEU A 178 5.83 -4.01 -17.40
CA LEU A 178 6.72 -4.07 -18.55
C LEU A 178 5.96 -3.96 -19.88
N PRO A 179 6.62 -3.52 -20.98
CA PRO A 179 5.96 -3.28 -22.27
C PRO A 179 5.19 -4.47 -22.84
N SER A 180 5.64 -5.70 -22.58
CA SER A 180 4.93 -6.92 -23.02
C SER A 180 3.58 -7.08 -22.32
N LEU A 181 3.50 -6.75 -21.04
CA LEU A 181 2.27 -6.81 -20.25
C LEU A 181 1.34 -5.63 -20.61
N GLU A 182 1.89 -4.45 -20.86
CA GLU A 182 1.13 -3.32 -21.43
C GLU A 182 0.49 -3.69 -22.78
N ASN A 183 1.25 -4.32 -23.67
CA ASN A 183 0.73 -4.80 -24.95
C ASN A 183 -0.39 -5.82 -24.78
N LEU A 184 -0.33 -6.68 -23.76
CA LEU A 184 -1.40 -7.61 -23.43
C LEU A 184 -2.66 -6.89 -22.93
N ILE A 185 -2.49 -5.84 -22.12
CA ILE A 185 -3.59 -4.96 -21.69
C ILE A 185 -4.24 -4.31 -22.90
N VAL A 186 -3.45 -3.72 -23.80
CA VAL A 186 -3.94 -3.08 -25.04
C VAL A 186 -4.68 -4.08 -25.91
N LEU A 187 -4.13 -5.28 -26.13
CA LEU A 187 -4.79 -6.31 -26.92
C LEU A 187 -6.14 -6.73 -26.32
N THR A 188 -6.19 -6.87 -24.99
CA THR A 188 -7.43 -7.22 -24.26
C THR A 188 -8.45 -6.09 -24.36
N TRP A 189 -8.01 -4.85 -24.15
CA TRP A 189 -8.81 -3.65 -24.28
C TRP A 189 -9.48 -3.54 -25.65
N LEU A 190 -8.71 -3.72 -26.73
CA LEU A 190 -9.24 -3.71 -28.10
C LEU A 190 -10.31 -4.80 -28.30
N ARG A 191 -10.06 -6.02 -27.81
CA ARG A 191 -11.00 -7.15 -27.92
C ARG A 191 -12.31 -6.91 -27.16
N LEU A 192 -12.25 -6.26 -26.00
CA LEU A 192 -13.42 -5.96 -25.18
C LEU A 192 -14.28 -4.82 -25.76
N ILE A 193 -13.66 -3.88 -26.49
CA ILE A 193 -14.41 -2.87 -27.26
C ILE A 193 -15.11 -3.52 -28.45
N ASN A 194 -14.34 -4.25 -29.27
CA ASN A 194 -14.85 -4.95 -30.44
C ASN A 194 -13.88 -6.07 -30.85
N ARG A 195 -14.39 -7.28 -31.05
CA ARG A 195 -13.59 -8.47 -31.38
C ARG A 195 -12.69 -8.32 -32.61
N ASP A 196 -13.08 -7.50 -33.59
CA ASP A 196 -12.33 -7.31 -34.84
C ASP A 196 -11.36 -6.11 -34.81
N LEU A 197 -11.42 -5.30 -33.76
CA LEU A 197 -10.59 -4.10 -33.64
C LEU A 197 -9.08 -4.38 -33.66
N PRO A 198 -8.55 -5.46 -33.03
CA PRO A 198 -7.14 -5.81 -33.15
C PRO A 198 -6.69 -6.01 -34.61
N ASN A 199 -7.54 -6.62 -35.45
CA ASN A 199 -7.23 -6.87 -36.85
C ASN A 199 -7.11 -5.55 -37.63
N LEU A 200 -8.02 -4.61 -37.36
CA LEU A 200 -8.01 -3.28 -37.99
C LEU A 200 -6.75 -2.49 -37.59
N VAL A 201 -6.38 -2.53 -36.30
CA VAL A 201 -5.16 -1.87 -35.80
C VAL A 201 -3.93 -2.49 -36.47
N ASN A 202 -3.85 -3.81 -36.55
CA ASN A 202 -2.74 -4.50 -37.20
C ASN A 202 -2.62 -4.15 -38.70
N GLN A 203 -3.74 -4.06 -39.43
CA GLN A 203 -3.71 -3.64 -40.84
C GLN A 203 -3.14 -2.23 -41.04
N ARG A 204 -3.32 -1.34 -40.06
CA ARG A 204 -2.93 0.07 -40.16
C ARG A 204 -1.52 0.34 -39.64
N TYR A 205 -1.07 -0.41 -38.64
CA TYR A 205 0.17 -0.14 -37.91
C TYR A 205 1.15 -1.32 -37.84
N GLY A 206 0.77 -2.51 -38.30
CA GLY A 206 1.62 -3.71 -38.34
C GLY A 206 2.60 -3.70 -39.51
N THR A 207 3.24 -2.56 -39.77
CA THR A 207 4.30 -2.42 -40.77
C THR A 207 5.65 -2.78 -40.18
N GLU A 208 5.88 -4.07 -39.94
CA GLU A 208 7.19 -4.74 -39.92
C GLU A 208 7.02 -6.18 -40.43
#